data_AF-A0A850BAI2-F1
#
_entry.id   AF-A0A850BAI2-F1
#
_cell.length_a   1.000
_cell.length_b   1.000
_cell.length_c   1.000
_cell.angle_alpha   90.00
_cell.angle_beta   90.00
_cell.angle_gamma   90.00
#
_symmetry.space_group_name_H-M   'P 1'
#
loop_
_entity.id
_entity.type
_entity.pdbx_description
1 polymer ?
#
loop_
_entity_poly.entity_id
_entity_poly.type
_entity_poly.pdbx_seq_one_letter_code
_entity_poly.pdbx_strand_id
1 'polypeptide(L)'
;MGRTVIVGAAVALAAWAVPLSWGQDIDRFMLTEADFRALPPDAREEYLAGTDALNHVDFLAAHAHYRRAAEMAPDSAAMQFKLFELSQHQARLAAGDRRQEDYLVVGQEALQRVAESPVASVEERRRAETQIQFLQRRLSDIESQEAGRREMGRSFLHAYTLEQDWFRVGQRFPAMTRMIATASGAGQALTRSQVVLVNEAGQVFHADMTPFYDENGRHMTQGDMADYTFEAEPDEAFFRGESETASLAPGPAAGSLPPVPRAPAPPPAPRARPREIVKLLWHDAKALPRVRKHPRWRVLLAELELRLLEQGDLDDQEEGGADDADRRDVFEVLARGEPIGADGVGRALDTAIDEDGKLEPPLVLVAGELDLPFDELETLKATATAVSPFAQGDKRLKETLDVVTELLRTPYMAGAGGLAETMTGRLKEAFGAGKRPLPPEALDAHIDRMLLEQRAYQKRAVYGKRWIRALLAPGSHSQVPVYIPEALAGDLPMFRRIKVRMIAEVDLKEDQSESSGHALKVMALGRVTPAG
;
A
#
# COMPACT_ATOMS: atom_id res chain seq x y z
N MET A 1 -30.06 -63.13 20.98
CA MET A 1 -29.82 -61.81 21.60
C MET A 1 -28.72 -61.11 20.80
N GLY A 2 -29.14 -60.33 19.80
CA GLY A 2 -28.24 -59.74 18.80
C GLY A 2 -27.70 -58.39 19.26
N ARG A 3 -26.38 -58.20 19.11
CA ARG A 3 -25.70 -56.90 19.20
C ARG A 3 -25.48 -56.38 17.79
N THR A 4 -26.25 -55.36 17.42
CA THR A 4 -26.00 -54.55 16.23
C THR A 4 -25.13 -53.37 16.68
N VAL A 5 -23.88 -53.34 16.22
CA VAL A 5 -22.99 -52.18 16.34
C VAL A 5 -23.21 -51.33 15.09
N ILE A 6 -23.76 -50.14 15.26
CA ILE A 6 -23.86 -49.13 14.21
C ILE A 6 -22.52 -48.42 14.14
N VAL A 7 -21.74 -48.70 13.09
CA VAL A 7 -20.63 -47.86 12.64
C VAL A 7 -21.17 -46.98 11.51
N GLY A 8 -21.23 -45.67 11.73
CA GLY A 8 -21.73 -44.74 10.72
C GLY A 8 -21.67 -43.29 11.19
N ALA A 9 -20.47 -42.73 11.29
CA ALA A 9 -20.27 -41.29 11.41
C ALA A 9 -18.83 -40.90 11.03
N ALA A 10 -18.56 -40.64 9.74
CA ALA A 10 -17.32 -39.99 9.29
C ALA A 10 -17.37 -39.51 7.83
N VAL A 11 -18.32 -38.63 7.42
CA VAL A 11 -18.21 -37.89 6.13
C VAL A 11 -18.86 -36.48 6.18
N ALA A 12 -18.75 -35.71 7.27
CA ALA A 12 -19.43 -34.39 7.33
C ALA A 12 -18.67 -33.27 8.04
N LEU A 13 -17.34 -33.15 7.88
CA LEU A 13 -16.57 -32.03 8.44
C LEU A 13 -15.45 -31.56 7.51
N ALA A 14 -15.81 -31.17 6.28
CA ALA A 14 -14.91 -30.43 5.40
C ALA A 14 -15.64 -29.47 4.43
N ALA A 15 -16.74 -28.83 4.88
CA ALA A 15 -17.25 -27.62 4.23
C ALA A 15 -16.57 -26.42 4.92
N TRP A 16 -15.41 -26.05 4.41
CA TRP A 16 -14.57 -24.97 4.94
C TRP A 16 -15.17 -23.60 4.61
N ALA A 17 -15.55 -22.87 5.66
CA ALA A 17 -15.35 -21.44 5.89
C ALA A 17 -15.51 -20.47 4.69
N VAL A 18 -16.76 -20.25 4.27
CA VAL A 18 -17.19 -18.91 3.84
C VAL A 18 -17.35 -18.08 5.12
N PRO A 19 -16.85 -16.83 5.19
CA PRO A 19 -16.93 -16.04 6.42
C PRO A 19 -18.38 -15.91 6.90
N LEU A 20 -18.61 -16.31 8.15
CA LEU A 20 -19.90 -16.26 8.87
C LEU A 20 -20.53 -14.85 8.98
N SER A 21 -19.87 -13.80 8.49
CA SER A 21 -20.42 -12.45 8.41
C SER A 21 -21.45 -12.27 7.30
N TRP A 22 -21.52 -13.17 6.31
CA TRP A 22 -22.45 -13.03 5.18
C TRP A 22 -23.91 -13.24 5.58
N GLY A 23 -24.18 -14.10 6.55
CA GLY A 23 -25.55 -14.37 7.02
C GLY A 23 -26.21 -13.16 7.68
N GLN A 24 -25.44 -12.22 8.25
CA GLN A 24 -25.98 -11.00 8.86
C GLN A 24 -26.28 -9.89 7.85
N ASP A 25 -25.72 -9.95 6.64
CA ASP A 25 -25.95 -8.94 5.61
C ASP A 25 -27.19 -9.22 4.74
N ILE A 26 -27.70 -10.46 4.69
CA ILE A 26 -28.88 -10.79 3.88
C ILE A 26 -30.14 -10.11 4.44
N ASP A 27 -30.29 -10.06 5.76
CA ASP A 27 -31.41 -9.38 6.42
C ASP A 27 -31.49 -7.88 6.06
N ARG A 28 -30.35 -7.27 5.72
CA ARG A 28 -30.30 -5.89 5.25
C ARG A 28 -31.04 -5.69 3.93
N PHE A 29 -31.16 -6.70 3.06
CA PHE A 29 -31.87 -6.58 1.79
C PHE A 29 -33.38 -6.81 1.93
N MET A 30 -33.86 -7.21 3.11
CA MET A 30 -35.27 -7.50 3.32
C MET A 30 -36.09 -6.23 3.56
N LEU A 31 -37.25 -6.14 2.90
CA LEU A 31 -38.30 -5.18 3.21
C LEU A 31 -38.90 -5.47 4.58
N THR A 32 -39.41 -4.43 5.25
CA THR A 32 -40.24 -4.64 6.44
C THR A 32 -41.53 -5.36 6.03
N GLU A 33 -42.16 -6.05 6.96
CA GLU A 33 -43.43 -6.74 6.68
C GLU A 33 -44.52 -5.77 6.18
N ALA A 34 -44.53 -4.54 6.69
CA ALA A 34 -45.46 -3.51 6.26
C ALA A 34 -45.19 -3.09 4.80
N ASP A 35 -43.93 -2.81 4.46
CA ASP A 35 -43.54 -2.42 3.10
C ASP A 35 -43.79 -3.55 2.09
N PHE A 36 -43.48 -4.79 2.48
CA PHE A 36 -43.75 -5.97 1.65
C PHE A 36 -45.25 -6.15 1.39
N ARG A 37 -46.11 -5.99 2.41
CA ARG A 37 -47.57 -6.10 2.24
C ARG A 37 -48.15 -4.99 1.36
N ALA A 38 -47.52 -3.81 1.36
CA ALA A 38 -47.92 -2.67 0.53
C ALA A 38 -47.59 -2.84 -0.96
N LEU A 39 -46.74 -3.81 -1.33
CA LEU A 39 -46.43 -4.09 -2.73
C LEU A 39 -47.63 -4.73 -3.47
N PRO A 40 -47.81 -4.43 -4.77
CA PRO A 40 -48.71 -5.17 -5.66
C PRO A 40 -48.41 -6.68 -5.63
N PRO A 41 -49.41 -7.56 -5.83
CA PRO A 41 -49.21 -9.01 -5.80
C PRO A 41 -48.08 -9.50 -6.70
N ASP A 42 -48.02 -9.03 -7.95
CA ASP A 42 -47.01 -9.44 -8.93
C ASP A 42 -45.60 -8.96 -8.52
N ALA A 43 -45.50 -7.76 -7.95
CA ALA A 43 -44.24 -7.23 -7.40
C ALA A 43 -43.75 -8.04 -6.19
N ARG A 44 -44.67 -8.57 -5.36
CA ARG A 44 -44.31 -9.45 -4.24
C ARG A 44 -43.73 -10.78 -4.73
N GLU A 45 -44.28 -11.35 -5.80
CA GLU A 45 -43.77 -12.58 -6.39
C GLU A 45 -42.33 -12.39 -6.90
N GLU A 46 -42.08 -11.31 -7.65
CA GLU A 46 -40.72 -10.97 -8.12
C GLU A 46 -39.78 -10.67 -6.96
N TYR A 47 -40.21 -9.94 -5.93
CA TYR A 47 -39.40 -9.68 -4.75
C TYR A 47 -39.01 -10.99 -4.02
N LEU A 48 -39.96 -11.90 -3.82
CA LEU A 48 -39.69 -13.20 -3.18
C LEU A 48 -38.74 -14.05 -4.00
N ALA A 49 -38.90 -14.09 -5.32
CA ALA A 49 -37.97 -14.79 -6.22
C ALA A 49 -36.56 -14.19 -6.15
N GLY A 50 -36.44 -12.87 -6.04
CA GLY A 50 -35.15 -12.21 -5.82
C GLY A 50 -34.51 -12.54 -4.48
N THR A 51 -35.30 -12.63 -3.40
CA THR A 51 -34.82 -13.05 -2.08
C THR A 51 -34.38 -14.51 -2.08
N ASP A 52 -35.10 -15.38 -2.78
CA ASP A 52 -34.70 -16.78 -2.96
C ASP A 52 -33.36 -16.90 -3.70
N ALA A 53 -33.18 -16.12 -4.77
CA ALA A 53 -31.91 -16.03 -5.47
C ALA A 53 -30.76 -15.54 -4.57
N LEU A 54 -31.00 -14.55 -3.68
CA LEU A 54 -29.99 -14.13 -2.68
C LEU A 54 -29.61 -15.26 -1.71
N ASN A 55 -30.58 -16.06 -1.27
CA ASN A 55 -30.31 -17.22 -0.40
C ASN A 55 -29.44 -18.28 -1.11
N HIS A 56 -29.50 -18.33 -2.44
CA HIS A 56 -28.67 -19.17 -3.29
C HIS A 56 -27.39 -18.49 -3.79
N VAL A 57 -27.07 -17.27 -3.28
CA VAL A 57 -25.89 -16.48 -3.67
C VAL A 57 -25.89 -16.13 -5.17
N ASP A 58 -27.06 -16.18 -5.84
CA ASP A 58 -27.22 -15.76 -7.23
C ASP A 58 -27.63 -14.28 -7.28
N PHE A 59 -26.63 -13.44 -7.11
CA PHE A 59 -26.78 -12.00 -7.10
C PHE A 59 -27.27 -11.39 -8.42
N LEU A 60 -26.97 -12.04 -9.55
CA LEU A 60 -27.39 -11.56 -10.87
C LEU A 60 -28.88 -11.80 -11.06
N ALA A 61 -29.36 -13.00 -10.73
CA ALA A 61 -30.78 -13.31 -10.74
C ALA A 61 -31.54 -12.43 -9.72
N ALA A 62 -31.00 -12.28 -8.51
CA ALA A 62 -31.58 -11.42 -7.49
C ALA A 62 -31.76 -9.97 -7.98
N HIS A 63 -30.72 -9.40 -8.60
CA HIS A 63 -30.78 -8.04 -9.15
C HIS A 63 -31.85 -7.90 -10.23
N ALA A 64 -31.95 -8.87 -11.15
CA ALA A 64 -32.97 -8.87 -12.19
C ALA A 64 -34.40 -8.94 -11.62
N HIS A 65 -34.63 -9.78 -10.62
CA HIS A 65 -35.92 -9.90 -9.93
C HIS A 65 -36.28 -8.63 -9.15
N TYR A 66 -35.33 -8.05 -8.40
CA TYR A 66 -35.54 -6.78 -7.70
C TYR A 66 -35.83 -5.63 -8.67
N ARG A 67 -35.21 -5.64 -9.86
CA ARG A 67 -35.50 -4.65 -10.90
C ARG A 67 -36.94 -4.77 -11.39
N ARG A 68 -37.41 -5.98 -11.73
CA ARG A 68 -38.81 -6.22 -12.13
C ARG A 68 -39.80 -5.84 -11.04
N ALA A 69 -39.53 -6.21 -9.78
CA ALA A 69 -40.37 -5.81 -8.65
C ALA A 69 -40.45 -4.28 -8.49
N ALA A 70 -39.33 -3.57 -8.67
CA ALA A 70 -39.29 -2.11 -8.61
C ALA A 70 -39.97 -1.43 -9.82
N GLU A 71 -39.94 -2.06 -11.01
CA GLU A 71 -40.67 -1.61 -12.20
C GLU A 71 -42.19 -1.76 -12.02
N MET A 72 -42.64 -2.84 -11.35
CA MET A 72 -44.05 -3.09 -11.03
C MET A 72 -44.57 -2.21 -9.88
N ALA A 73 -43.68 -1.68 -9.04
CA ALA A 73 -44.02 -0.82 -7.90
C ALA A 73 -43.23 0.50 -7.92
N PRO A 74 -43.44 1.36 -8.94
CA PRO A 74 -42.65 2.59 -9.12
C PRO A 74 -42.80 3.56 -7.95
N ASP A 75 -43.96 3.58 -7.29
CA ASP A 75 -44.26 4.47 -6.15
C ASP A 75 -43.75 3.94 -4.79
N SER A 76 -43.22 2.71 -4.74
CA SER A 76 -42.69 2.12 -3.50
C SER A 76 -41.25 2.58 -3.25
N ALA A 77 -41.09 3.64 -2.44
CA ALA A 77 -39.77 4.16 -2.06
C ALA A 77 -38.89 3.07 -1.42
N ALA A 78 -39.48 2.22 -0.57
CA ALA A 78 -38.78 1.11 0.05
C ALA A 78 -38.20 0.13 -0.99
N MET A 79 -38.98 -0.23 -2.02
CA MET A 79 -38.53 -1.12 -3.09
C MET A 79 -37.42 -0.48 -3.95
N GLN A 80 -37.56 0.81 -4.28
CA GLN A 80 -36.52 1.53 -5.03
C GLN A 80 -35.21 1.62 -4.23
N PHE A 81 -35.27 1.87 -2.92
CA PHE A 81 -34.07 1.85 -2.06
C PHE A 81 -33.42 0.46 -2.01
N LYS A 82 -34.20 -0.63 -1.99
CA LYS A 82 -33.64 -1.99 -2.06
C LYS A 82 -32.94 -2.28 -3.37
N LEU A 83 -33.53 -1.88 -4.50
CA LEU A 83 -32.86 -1.99 -5.80
C LEU A 83 -31.55 -1.19 -5.82
N PHE A 84 -31.53 0.02 -5.26
CA PHE A 84 -30.30 0.81 -5.12
C PHE A 84 -29.24 0.10 -4.27
N GLU A 85 -29.59 -0.43 -3.09
CA GLU A 85 -28.64 -1.13 -2.21
C GLU A 85 -28.04 -2.37 -2.88
N LEU A 86 -28.86 -3.16 -3.57
CA LEU A 86 -28.40 -4.33 -4.31
C LEU A 86 -27.52 -3.94 -5.51
N SER A 87 -27.87 -2.86 -6.21
CA SER A 87 -27.06 -2.31 -7.30
C SER A 87 -25.68 -1.83 -6.82
N GLN A 88 -25.61 -1.15 -5.66
CA GLN A 88 -24.34 -0.79 -5.01
C GLN A 88 -23.49 -2.01 -4.64
N HIS A 89 -24.13 -3.09 -4.23
CA HIS A 89 -23.45 -4.33 -3.93
C HIS A 89 -22.89 -4.96 -5.21
N GLN A 90 -23.68 -5.06 -6.29
CA GLN A 90 -23.21 -5.57 -7.59
C GLN A 90 -22.09 -4.74 -8.18
N ALA A 91 -22.20 -3.41 -8.11
CA ALA A 91 -21.16 -2.50 -8.56
C ALA A 91 -19.81 -2.73 -7.85
N ARG A 92 -19.80 -3.24 -6.60
CA ARG A 92 -18.57 -3.59 -5.87
C ARG A 92 -18.01 -4.95 -6.25
N LEU A 93 -18.85 -5.87 -6.73
CA LEU A 93 -18.45 -7.22 -7.13
C LEU A 93 -18.09 -7.32 -8.62
N ALA A 94 -18.55 -6.37 -9.43
CA ALA A 94 -18.32 -6.36 -10.86
C ALA A 94 -16.83 -6.19 -11.19
N ALA A 95 -16.29 -7.15 -11.95
CA ALA A 95 -14.98 -6.99 -12.58
C ALA A 95 -15.12 -6.08 -13.80
N GLY A 96 -14.45 -4.93 -13.76
CA GLY A 96 -14.38 -3.97 -14.86
C GLY A 96 -15.39 -2.81 -14.74
N ASP A 97 -14.91 -1.63 -15.12
CA ASP A 97 -15.58 -0.34 -14.91
C ASP A 97 -16.95 -0.26 -15.60
N ARG A 98 -17.11 -0.79 -16.82
CA ARG A 98 -18.41 -0.78 -17.52
C ARG A 98 -19.53 -1.50 -16.78
N ARG A 99 -19.27 -2.70 -16.28
CA ARG A 99 -20.29 -3.44 -15.52
C ARG A 99 -20.59 -2.73 -14.21
N GLN A 100 -19.58 -2.16 -13.57
CA GLN A 100 -19.76 -1.35 -12.37
C GLN A 100 -20.64 -0.12 -12.68
N GLU A 101 -20.39 0.57 -13.80
CA GLU A 101 -21.17 1.71 -14.29
C GLU A 101 -22.64 1.32 -14.52
N ASP A 102 -22.91 0.23 -15.25
CA ASP A 102 -24.27 -0.26 -15.54
C ASP A 102 -25.09 -0.45 -14.26
N TYR A 103 -24.51 -1.06 -13.21
CA TYR A 103 -25.20 -1.21 -11.93
C TYR A 103 -25.42 0.11 -11.20
N LEU A 104 -24.43 1.02 -11.23
CA LEU A 104 -24.58 2.33 -10.59
C LEU A 104 -25.65 3.19 -11.27
N VAL A 105 -25.79 3.09 -12.60
CA VAL A 105 -26.86 3.75 -13.37
C VAL A 105 -28.23 3.21 -12.95
N VAL A 106 -28.42 1.89 -12.86
CA VAL A 106 -29.68 1.30 -12.37
C VAL A 106 -30.01 1.77 -10.95
N GLY A 107 -29.00 1.85 -10.08
CA GLY A 107 -29.17 2.38 -8.73
C GLY A 107 -29.56 3.87 -8.71
N GLN A 108 -29.00 4.68 -9.63
CA GLN A 108 -29.32 6.09 -9.77
C GLN A 108 -30.76 6.30 -10.24
N GLU A 109 -31.20 5.57 -11.26
CA GLU A 109 -32.57 5.62 -11.77
C GLU A 109 -33.58 5.28 -10.69
N ALA A 110 -33.31 4.26 -9.88
CA ALA A 110 -34.18 3.88 -8.76
C ALA A 110 -34.33 5.03 -7.74
N LEU A 111 -33.23 5.69 -7.37
CA LEU A 111 -33.27 6.84 -6.47
C LEU A 111 -33.97 8.05 -7.09
N GLN A 112 -33.80 8.26 -8.40
CA GLN A 112 -34.45 9.36 -9.10
C GLN A 112 -35.97 9.22 -9.09
N ARG A 113 -36.49 8.00 -9.23
CA ARG A 113 -37.93 7.73 -9.03
C ARG A 113 -38.41 8.09 -7.63
N VAL A 114 -37.62 7.82 -6.58
CA VAL A 114 -37.96 8.22 -5.20
C VAL A 114 -37.97 9.75 -5.06
N ALA A 115 -36.96 10.43 -5.60
CA ALA A 115 -36.85 11.89 -5.53
C ALA A 115 -38.02 12.60 -6.23
N GLU A 116 -38.48 12.05 -7.36
CA GLU A 116 -39.56 12.60 -8.18
C GLU A 116 -40.96 12.13 -7.76
N SER A 117 -41.07 11.08 -6.92
CA SER A 117 -42.36 10.53 -6.53
C SER A 117 -43.16 11.51 -5.63
N PRO A 118 -44.43 11.80 -5.98
CA PRO A 118 -45.29 12.63 -5.13
C PRO A 118 -45.75 11.91 -3.85
N VAL A 119 -45.64 10.57 -3.81
CA VAL A 119 -46.07 9.74 -2.68
C VAL A 119 -44.94 9.59 -1.64
N ALA A 120 -43.68 9.80 -2.05
CA ALA A 120 -42.53 9.72 -1.15
C ALA A 120 -42.53 10.87 -0.11
N SER A 121 -42.21 10.51 1.13
CA SER A 121 -42.05 11.49 2.21
C SER A 121 -40.92 12.48 1.89
N VAL A 122 -40.95 13.64 2.54
CA VAL A 122 -39.91 14.67 2.38
C VAL A 122 -38.54 14.13 2.80
N GLU A 123 -38.49 13.30 3.83
CA GLU A 123 -37.26 12.67 4.31
C GLU A 123 -36.70 11.65 3.31
N GLU A 124 -37.55 10.82 2.70
CA GLU A 124 -37.13 9.87 1.66
C GLU A 124 -36.60 10.58 0.42
N ARG A 125 -37.27 11.64 -0.05
CA ARG A 125 -36.79 12.45 -1.18
C ARG A 125 -35.43 13.06 -0.90
N ARG A 126 -35.26 13.70 0.28
CA ARG A 126 -33.97 14.28 0.69
C ARG A 126 -32.87 13.22 0.81
N ARG A 127 -33.20 12.04 1.34
CA ARG A 127 -32.28 10.90 1.40
C ARG A 127 -31.88 10.45 -0.01
N ALA A 128 -32.83 10.33 -0.94
CA ALA A 128 -32.57 9.95 -2.32
C ALA A 128 -31.66 10.96 -3.03
N GLU A 129 -31.94 12.26 -2.94
CA GLU A 129 -31.10 13.33 -3.50
C GLU A 129 -29.65 13.26 -3.00
N THR A 130 -29.48 13.04 -1.69
CA THR A 130 -28.14 12.90 -1.09
C THR A 130 -27.39 11.71 -1.68
N GLN A 131 -28.07 10.58 -1.87
CA GLN A 131 -27.47 9.36 -2.46
C GLN A 131 -27.20 9.52 -3.97
N ILE A 132 -28.04 10.26 -4.71
CA ILE A 132 -27.81 10.60 -6.12
C ILE A 132 -26.52 11.41 -6.27
N GLN A 133 -26.31 12.44 -5.43
CA GLN A 133 -25.08 13.23 -5.47
C GLN A 133 -23.83 12.37 -5.18
N PHE A 134 -23.94 11.42 -4.26
CA PHE A 134 -22.86 10.46 -3.98
C PHE A 134 -22.56 9.57 -5.20
N LEU A 135 -23.61 9.05 -5.85
CA LEU A 135 -23.50 8.25 -7.08
C LEU A 135 -22.85 9.01 -8.23
N GLN A 136 -23.26 10.26 -8.46
CA GLN A 136 -22.73 11.10 -9.53
C GLN A 136 -21.23 11.33 -9.39
N ARG A 137 -20.74 11.57 -8.16
CA ARG A 137 -19.29 11.67 -7.90
C ARG A 137 -18.57 10.36 -8.25
N ARG A 138 -19.13 9.23 -7.82
CA ARG A 138 -18.54 7.92 -8.07
C ARG A 138 -18.51 7.55 -9.56
N LEU A 139 -19.57 7.89 -10.31
CA LEU A 139 -19.61 7.71 -11.77
C LEU A 139 -18.56 8.58 -12.46
N SER A 140 -18.43 9.84 -12.07
CA SER A 140 -17.39 10.74 -12.59
C SER A 140 -15.97 10.23 -12.31
N ASP A 141 -15.73 9.64 -11.14
CA ASP A 141 -14.44 9.02 -10.81
C ASP A 141 -14.13 7.83 -11.74
N ILE A 142 -15.13 6.98 -12.03
CA ILE A 142 -15.00 5.84 -12.95
C ILE A 142 -14.71 6.33 -14.37
N GLU A 143 -15.47 7.32 -14.86
CA GLU A 143 -15.24 7.93 -16.18
C GLU A 143 -13.82 8.51 -16.30
N SER A 144 -13.33 9.18 -15.25
CA SER A 144 -11.96 9.71 -15.22
C SER A 144 -10.90 8.60 -15.24
N GLN A 145 -11.14 7.49 -14.54
CA GLN A 145 -10.25 6.33 -14.55
C GLN A 145 -10.22 5.67 -15.93
N GLU A 146 -11.38 5.50 -16.57
CA GLU A 146 -11.47 4.99 -17.93
C GLU A 146 -10.75 5.91 -18.94
N ALA A 147 -10.95 7.22 -18.84
CA ALA A 147 -10.27 8.19 -19.69
C ALA A 147 -8.74 8.07 -19.57
N GLY A 148 -8.23 7.97 -18.34
CA GLY A 148 -6.80 7.77 -18.09
C GLY A 148 -6.28 6.45 -18.66
N ARG A 149 -7.02 5.34 -18.52
CA ARG A 149 -6.65 4.05 -19.12
C ARG A 149 -6.66 4.08 -20.65
N ARG A 150 -7.63 4.77 -21.27
CA ARG A 150 -7.68 4.95 -22.73
C ARG A 150 -6.49 5.76 -23.23
N GLU A 151 -6.11 6.83 -22.51
CA GLU A 151 -4.94 7.64 -22.86
C GLU A 151 -3.63 6.86 -22.72
N MET A 152 -3.49 6.10 -21.64
CA MET A 152 -2.35 5.21 -21.42
C MET A 152 -2.26 4.13 -22.50
N GLY A 153 -3.39 3.49 -22.84
CA GLY A 153 -3.46 2.51 -23.93
C GLY A 153 -3.09 3.08 -25.30
N ARG A 154 -3.50 4.32 -25.60
CA ARG A 154 -3.08 5.02 -26.83
C ARG A 154 -1.58 5.30 -26.83
N SER A 155 -1.03 5.75 -25.71
CA SER A 155 0.40 6.02 -25.56
C SER A 155 1.22 4.74 -25.73
N PHE A 156 0.76 3.63 -25.16
CA PHE A 156 1.36 2.32 -25.32
C PHE A 156 1.33 1.84 -26.77
N LEU A 157 0.17 1.88 -27.43
CA LEU A 157 0.05 1.51 -28.85
C LEU A 157 0.96 2.36 -29.74
N HIS A 158 1.11 3.66 -29.42
CA HIS A 158 2.02 4.54 -30.14
C HIS A 158 3.49 4.12 -29.96
N ALA A 159 3.91 3.87 -28.72
CA ALA A 159 5.26 3.40 -28.42
C ALA A 159 5.57 2.04 -29.07
N TYR A 160 4.63 1.09 -28.98
CA TYR A 160 4.74 -0.22 -29.61
C TYR A 160 4.83 -0.13 -31.14
N THR A 161 4.07 0.78 -31.76
CA THR A 161 4.15 1.00 -33.21
C THR A 161 5.51 1.56 -33.61
N LEU A 162 6.04 2.54 -32.86
CA LEU A 162 7.39 3.07 -33.08
C LEU A 162 8.43 1.96 -32.97
N GLU A 163 8.35 1.11 -31.95
CA GLU A 163 9.27 0.00 -31.76
C GLU A 163 9.20 -1.02 -32.90
N GLN A 164 8.00 -1.38 -33.36
CA GLN A 164 7.85 -2.26 -34.54
C GLN A 164 8.47 -1.65 -35.80
N ASP A 165 8.29 -0.35 -36.01
CA ASP A 165 8.89 0.35 -37.16
C ASP A 165 10.42 0.38 -37.04
N TRP A 166 10.96 0.63 -35.85
CA TRP A 166 12.39 0.52 -35.57
C TRP A 166 12.94 -0.89 -35.83
N PHE A 167 12.23 -1.92 -35.39
CA PHE A 167 12.62 -3.30 -35.61
C PHE A 167 12.62 -3.65 -37.12
N ARG A 168 11.61 -3.18 -37.87
CA ARG A 168 11.55 -3.33 -39.33
C ARG A 168 12.70 -2.59 -40.03
N VAL A 169 13.08 -1.41 -39.56
CA VAL A 169 14.25 -0.68 -40.07
C VAL A 169 15.54 -1.44 -39.75
N GLY A 170 15.69 -1.96 -38.53
CA GLY A 170 16.85 -2.74 -38.11
C GLY A 170 17.03 -4.06 -38.88
N GLN A 171 15.93 -4.72 -39.26
CA GLN A 171 15.98 -5.88 -40.17
C GLN A 171 16.40 -5.51 -41.58
N ARG A 172 16.05 -4.30 -42.04
CA ARG A 172 16.36 -3.82 -43.39
C ARG A 172 17.79 -3.27 -43.51
N PHE A 173 18.39 -2.85 -42.40
CA PHE A 173 19.76 -2.33 -42.33
C PHE A 173 20.57 -3.01 -41.20
N PRO A 174 20.97 -4.30 -41.37
CA PRO A 174 21.63 -5.08 -40.31
C PRO A 174 22.97 -4.48 -39.83
N ALA A 175 23.64 -3.70 -40.68
CA ALA A 175 24.89 -3.01 -40.34
C ALA A 175 24.68 -1.89 -39.30
N MET A 176 23.53 -1.22 -39.31
CA MET A 176 23.19 -0.12 -38.39
C MET A 176 22.87 -0.66 -36.99
N THR A 177 22.24 -1.83 -36.91
CA THR A 177 21.89 -2.52 -35.66
C THR A 177 23.12 -3.00 -34.87
N ARG A 178 24.20 -3.41 -35.56
CA ARG A 178 25.47 -3.78 -34.88
C ARG A 178 26.16 -2.59 -34.23
N MET A 179 26.10 -1.41 -34.83
CA MET A 179 26.75 -0.19 -34.33
C MET A 179 26.08 0.38 -33.06
N ILE A 180 24.75 0.29 -32.95
CA ILE A 180 24.01 0.81 -31.78
C ILE A 180 24.24 -0.08 -30.54
N ALA A 181 24.29 -1.40 -30.71
CA ALA A 181 24.57 -2.33 -29.62
C ALA A 181 25.97 -2.16 -29.01
N THR A 182 26.95 -1.70 -29.78
CA THR A 182 28.31 -1.42 -29.28
C THR A 182 28.39 -0.12 -28.50
N ALA A 183 27.60 0.90 -28.87
CA ALA A 183 27.57 2.19 -28.19
C ALA A 183 26.87 2.14 -26.81
N SER A 184 25.87 1.27 -26.64
CA SER A 184 25.10 1.19 -25.38
C SER A 184 25.84 0.47 -24.24
N GLY A 185 26.94 -0.25 -24.52
CA GLY A 185 27.78 -0.92 -23.51
C GLY A 185 28.83 -0.02 -22.83
N ALA A 186 29.09 1.16 -23.39
CA ALA A 186 29.97 2.17 -22.80
C ALA A 186 29.10 3.26 -22.18
N GLY A 187 28.87 3.21 -20.86
CA GLY A 187 27.93 4.07 -20.13
C GLY A 187 28.19 5.59 -20.24
N GLN A 188 27.87 6.18 -21.40
CA GLN A 188 27.79 7.61 -21.62
C GLN A 188 26.31 8.01 -21.73
N ALA A 189 25.90 8.96 -20.90
CA ALA A 189 24.59 9.57 -20.99
C ALA A 189 24.50 10.39 -22.29
N LEU A 190 23.83 9.85 -23.30
CA LEU A 190 23.49 10.58 -24.51
C LEU A 190 22.37 11.57 -24.17
N THR A 191 22.68 12.86 -24.21
CA THR A 191 21.65 13.89 -24.38
C THR A 191 20.92 13.66 -25.70
N ARG A 192 19.60 13.89 -25.70
CA ARG A 192 18.55 13.43 -26.64
C ARG A 192 18.75 13.62 -28.16
N SER A 193 19.89 14.10 -28.63
CA SER A 193 20.12 14.52 -30.03
C SER A 193 21.45 14.08 -30.64
N GLN A 194 22.33 13.35 -29.94
CA GLN A 194 23.57 12.87 -30.55
C GLN A 194 23.69 11.36 -30.43
N VAL A 195 24.12 10.70 -31.50
CA VAL A 195 24.49 9.29 -31.52
C VAL A 195 25.98 9.21 -31.83
N VAL A 196 26.70 8.51 -30.96
CA VAL A 196 28.13 8.23 -31.13
C VAL A 196 28.26 6.86 -31.80
N LEU A 197 28.86 6.85 -32.98
CA LEU A 197 29.06 5.67 -33.80
C LEU A 197 30.53 5.28 -33.74
N VAL A 198 30.84 4.01 -33.45
CA VAL A 198 32.23 3.52 -33.46
C VAL A 198 32.35 2.42 -34.50
N ASN A 199 33.28 2.57 -35.45
CA ASN A 199 33.50 1.54 -36.47
C ASN A 199 34.40 0.41 -35.97
N GLU A 200 34.54 -0.67 -36.77
CA GLU A 200 35.37 -1.83 -36.42
C GLU A 200 36.87 -1.51 -36.24
N ALA A 201 37.32 -0.34 -36.71
CA ALA A 201 38.68 0.16 -36.51
C ALA A 201 38.84 1.02 -35.23
N GLY A 202 37.77 1.18 -34.43
CA GLY A 202 37.77 1.98 -33.20
C GLY A 202 37.66 3.49 -33.41
N GLN A 203 37.32 3.93 -34.62
CA GLN A 203 37.14 5.36 -34.92
C GLN A 203 35.75 5.80 -34.46
N VAL A 204 35.70 6.91 -33.73
CA VAL A 204 34.49 7.49 -33.17
C VAL A 204 33.96 8.57 -34.10
N PHE A 205 32.69 8.48 -34.47
CA PHE A 205 31.96 9.47 -35.26
C PHE A 205 30.80 10.01 -34.41
N HIS A 206 30.67 11.33 -34.39
CA HIS A 206 29.53 11.98 -33.75
C HIS A 206 28.50 12.32 -34.84
N ALA A 207 27.34 11.68 -34.79
CA ALA A 207 26.22 12.00 -35.67
C ALA A 207 25.18 12.79 -34.88
N ASP A 208 24.88 14.01 -35.33
CA ASP A 208 23.75 14.78 -34.81
C ASP A 208 22.46 14.18 -35.38
N MET A 209 21.64 13.61 -34.50
CA MET A 209 20.37 12.96 -34.82
C MET A 209 19.22 13.97 -34.88
N THR A 210 19.52 15.20 -35.28
CA THR A 210 18.48 16.08 -35.84
C THR A 210 18.19 15.71 -37.30
N PRO A 211 17.55 14.57 -37.61
CA PRO A 211 16.75 14.57 -38.83
C PRO A 211 15.48 13.75 -38.68
N PHE A 212 14.34 14.41 -38.77
CA PHE A 212 13.16 13.88 -39.48
C PHE A 212 12.29 15.00 -39.99
N TYR A 213 12.58 16.23 -39.60
CA TYR A 213 11.88 17.41 -40.04
C TYR A 213 12.81 18.27 -40.87
N ASP A 214 12.33 18.75 -42.01
CA ASP A 214 13.02 19.82 -42.72
C ASP A 214 13.08 21.09 -41.86
N GLU A 215 13.75 22.12 -42.36
CA GLU A 215 13.82 23.45 -41.72
C GLU A 215 12.44 24.07 -41.38
N ASN A 216 11.35 23.51 -41.92
CA ASN A 216 9.97 23.95 -41.68
C ASN A 216 9.19 23.04 -40.72
N GLY A 217 9.82 22.03 -40.10
CA GLY A 217 9.11 21.14 -39.17
C GLY A 217 8.25 20.08 -39.88
N ARG A 218 8.49 19.79 -41.17
CA ARG A 218 7.72 18.77 -41.94
C ARG A 218 8.46 17.44 -42.00
N HIS A 219 7.75 16.36 -41.66
CA HIS A 219 8.33 15.01 -41.67
C HIS A 219 8.81 14.64 -43.07
N MET A 220 10.11 14.39 -43.24
CA MET A 220 10.70 13.98 -44.51
C MET A 220 10.30 12.54 -44.85
N THR A 221 9.96 12.29 -46.11
CA THR A 221 9.50 10.99 -46.61
C THR A 221 10.64 10.23 -47.30
N GLN A 222 10.42 8.95 -47.61
CA GLN A 222 11.42 8.07 -48.25
C GLN A 222 12.02 8.62 -49.55
N GLY A 223 11.28 9.45 -50.30
CA GLY A 223 11.78 10.10 -51.51
C GLY A 223 12.71 11.28 -51.23
N ASP A 224 12.54 11.96 -50.10
CA ASP A 224 13.30 13.16 -49.73
C ASP A 224 14.73 12.81 -49.23
N MET A 225 14.96 11.56 -48.82
CA MET A 225 16.26 11.09 -48.30
C MET A 225 17.25 10.59 -49.36
N ALA A 226 16.82 10.42 -50.61
CA ALA A 226 17.68 9.83 -51.65
C ALA A 226 18.83 10.75 -52.11
N ASP A 227 18.69 12.07 -51.89
CA ASP A 227 19.65 13.09 -52.36
C ASP A 227 20.52 13.67 -51.24
N TYR A 228 20.39 13.20 -49.99
CA TYR A 228 21.10 13.77 -48.84
C TYR A 228 22.48 13.11 -48.66
N THR A 229 23.56 13.89 -48.80
CA THR A 229 24.95 13.44 -48.64
C THR A 229 25.49 13.87 -47.27
N PHE A 230 26.00 12.91 -46.48
CA PHE A 230 26.63 13.17 -45.18
C PHE A 230 28.13 13.42 -45.36
N GLU A 231 28.61 14.59 -44.96
CA GLU A 231 30.04 14.87 -44.80
C GLU A 231 30.40 14.74 -43.31
N ALA A 232 31.41 13.93 -42.99
CA ALA A 232 31.90 13.74 -41.61
C ALA A 232 33.40 14.11 -41.56
N GLU A 233 33.78 15.02 -40.66
CA GLU A 233 35.18 15.33 -40.36
C GLU A 233 35.65 14.57 -39.09
N PRO A 234 36.86 13.99 -39.08
CA PRO A 234 37.43 13.31 -37.92
C PRO A 234 38.15 14.28 -36.96
N ASP A 235 37.97 14.07 -35.65
CA ASP A 235 38.54 14.91 -34.59
C ASP A 235 39.71 14.17 -33.88
N GLU A 236 40.94 14.69 -33.97
CA GLU A 236 42.20 13.97 -33.64
C GLU A 236 42.79 14.22 -32.22
N ALA A 237 42.11 14.92 -31.31
CA ALA A 237 42.82 15.59 -30.21
C ALA A 237 42.95 14.87 -28.83
N PHE A 238 42.56 13.61 -28.62
CA PHE A 238 42.28 13.14 -27.23
C PHE A 238 43.18 12.06 -26.56
N PHE A 239 44.31 11.60 -27.14
CA PHE A 239 45.12 10.54 -26.48
C PHE A 239 46.61 10.87 -26.30
N ARG A 240 47.00 11.33 -25.10
CA ARG A 240 48.34 11.12 -24.50
C ARG A 240 48.27 11.05 -22.97
N GLY A 241 48.71 9.94 -22.38
CA GLY A 241 48.93 9.78 -20.95
C GLY A 241 50.04 8.75 -20.69
N GLU A 242 51.08 9.18 -19.97
CA GLU A 242 52.38 8.53 -19.79
C GLU A 242 52.36 7.40 -18.74
N SER A 243 53.24 6.40 -18.90
CA SER A 243 53.39 5.24 -18.02
C SER A 243 54.70 5.35 -17.24
N GLU A 244 54.65 5.42 -15.91
CA GLU A 244 55.83 5.52 -15.04
C GLU A 244 56.16 4.15 -14.44
N THR A 245 57.41 3.70 -14.60
CA THR A 245 57.94 2.42 -14.10
C THR A 245 58.95 2.67 -12.99
N ALA A 246 58.71 2.08 -11.81
CA ALA A 246 59.59 2.24 -10.65
C ALA A 246 60.59 1.08 -10.51
N SER A 247 61.85 1.45 -10.24
CA SER A 247 63.05 0.62 -10.21
C SER A 247 63.38 0.14 -8.79
N LEU A 248 63.86 -1.11 -8.66
CA LEU A 248 64.28 -1.77 -7.42
C LEU A 248 65.81 -1.70 -7.25
N ALA A 249 66.28 -1.33 -6.06
CA ALA A 249 67.68 -1.42 -5.63
C ALA A 249 67.85 -2.38 -4.44
N PRO A 250 69.00 -3.09 -4.29
CA PRO A 250 69.18 -4.10 -3.23
C PRO A 250 70.16 -3.74 -2.10
N GLY A 251 69.87 -4.25 -0.90
CA GLY A 251 70.79 -4.59 0.22
C GLY A 251 71.04 -3.52 1.30
N PRO A 252 71.59 -3.83 2.51
CA PRO A 252 72.05 -5.15 3.03
C PRO A 252 71.77 -5.43 4.55
N ALA A 253 72.16 -6.66 4.95
CA ALA A 253 72.74 -7.14 6.22
C ALA A 253 71.92 -7.21 7.54
N ALA A 254 71.99 -8.40 8.13
CA ALA A 254 71.30 -8.87 9.32
C ALA A 254 71.97 -8.44 10.63
N GLY A 255 71.20 -7.79 11.51
CA GLY A 255 71.49 -7.61 12.94
C GLY A 255 70.40 -8.30 13.78
N SER A 256 70.79 -9.01 14.83
CA SER A 256 69.89 -9.80 15.69
C SER A 256 68.86 -8.91 16.38
N LEU A 257 67.57 -9.21 16.17
CA LEU A 257 66.46 -8.48 16.77
C LEU A 257 66.18 -8.97 18.22
N PRO A 258 65.79 -8.05 19.13
CA PRO A 258 65.31 -8.36 20.48
C PRO A 258 63.99 -9.18 20.45
N PRO A 259 63.62 -9.84 21.58
CA PRO A 259 62.44 -10.72 21.64
C PRO A 259 61.17 -10.00 21.17
N VAL A 260 60.58 -10.55 20.11
CA VAL A 260 59.38 -10.04 19.44
C VAL A 260 58.21 -10.03 20.43
N PRO A 261 57.57 -8.87 20.70
CA PRO A 261 56.35 -8.83 21.49
C PRO A 261 55.29 -9.72 20.80
N ARG A 262 54.65 -10.60 21.57
CA ARG A 262 53.59 -11.49 21.08
C ARG A 262 52.60 -10.67 20.23
N ALA A 263 52.46 -11.06 18.97
CA ALA A 263 51.51 -10.45 18.06
C ALA A 263 50.12 -10.41 18.73
N PRO A 264 49.44 -9.24 18.75
CA PRO A 264 48.08 -9.16 19.26
C PRO A 264 47.22 -10.20 18.54
N ALA A 265 46.39 -10.91 19.31
CA ALA A 265 45.50 -11.92 18.75
C ALA A 265 44.71 -11.30 17.59
N PRO A 266 44.58 -11.99 16.43
CA PRO A 266 43.83 -11.46 15.30
C PRO A 266 42.44 -11.06 15.77
N PRO A 267 41.94 -9.87 15.38
CA PRO A 267 40.60 -9.44 15.76
C PRO A 267 39.61 -10.53 15.37
N PRO A 268 38.64 -10.87 16.25
CA PRO A 268 37.67 -11.90 15.97
C PRO A 268 36.99 -11.58 14.63
N ALA A 269 36.91 -12.58 13.75
CA ALA A 269 36.28 -12.43 12.45
C ALA A 269 34.88 -11.82 12.63
N PRO A 270 34.50 -10.83 11.79
CA PRO A 270 33.19 -10.19 11.88
C PRO A 270 32.12 -11.28 11.78
N ARG A 271 31.30 -11.41 12.83
CA ARG A 271 30.20 -12.38 12.83
C ARG A 271 29.29 -12.05 11.65
N ALA A 272 29.05 -13.04 10.80
CA ALA A 272 28.10 -12.91 9.70
C ALA A 272 26.76 -12.42 10.28
N ARG A 273 26.20 -11.35 9.71
CA ARG A 273 24.90 -10.84 10.14
C ARG A 273 23.87 -11.95 9.93
N PRO A 274 23.00 -12.23 10.92
CA PRO A 274 21.94 -13.20 10.74
C PRO A 274 21.12 -12.80 9.51
N ARG A 275 20.79 -13.78 8.65
CA ARG A 275 19.98 -13.53 7.46
C ARG A 275 18.60 -13.06 7.91
N GLU A 276 18.18 -11.90 7.42
CA GLU A 276 16.87 -11.33 7.70
C GLU A 276 15.95 -11.58 6.50
N ILE A 277 14.74 -12.04 6.76
CA ILE A 277 13.68 -12.19 5.75
C ILE A 277 12.79 -10.96 5.85
N VAL A 278 12.64 -10.22 4.75
CA VAL A 278 11.71 -9.09 4.64
C VAL A 278 10.44 -9.56 3.95
N LYS A 279 9.27 -9.26 4.53
CA LYS A 279 7.96 -9.44 3.91
C LYS A 279 7.33 -8.08 3.69
N LEU A 280 7.10 -7.68 2.44
CA LEU A 280 6.37 -6.45 2.11
C LEU A 280 4.93 -6.56 2.63
N LEU A 281 4.52 -5.60 3.45
CA LEU A 281 3.15 -5.46 3.93
C LEU A 281 2.37 -4.50 3.03
N TRP A 282 2.99 -3.37 2.66
CA TRP A 282 2.34 -2.32 1.86
C TRP A 282 3.32 -1.30 1.27
N HIS A 283 2.90 -0.61 0.22
CA HIS A 283 3.55 0.59 -0.31
C HIS A 283 2.54 1.61 -0.88
N ASP A 284 2.94 2.87 -0.94
CA ASP A 284 2.23 3.94 -1.62
C ASP A 284 2.73 4.04 -3.07
N ALA A 285 1.86 3.73 -4.03
CA ALA A 285 2.17 3.89 -5.45
C ALA A 285 2.57 5.32 -5.82
N LYS A 286 2.04 6.33 -5.11
CA LYS A 286 2.36 7.75 -5.38
C LYS A 286 3.78 8.13 -4.97
N ALA A 287 4.40 7.37 -4.07
CA ALA A 287 5.77 7.62 -3.64
C ALA A 287 6.80 7.06 -4.62
N LEU A 288 6.43 6.14 -5.51
CA LEU A 288 7.36 5.42 -6.38
C LEU A 288 8.18 6.28 -7.32
N PRO A 289 7.63 7.32 -7.97
CA PRO A 289 8.45 8.22 -8.78
C PRO A 289 9.59 8.86 -7.97
N ARG A 290 9.37 9.16 -6.68
CA ARG A 290 10.40 9.71 -5.79
C ARG A 290 11.39 8.61 -5.35
N VAL A 291 10.91 7.40 -5.06
CA VAL A 291 11.75 6.24 -4.73
C VAL A 291 12.72 5.91 -5.89
N ARG A 292 12.23 5.85 -7.13
CA ARG A 292 13.04 5.59 -8.33
C ARG A 292 14.06 6.70 -8.63
N LYS A 293 13.72 7.95 -8.31
CA LYS A 293 14.62 9.11 -8.46
C LYS A 293 15.65 9.23 -7.33
N HIS A 294 15.47 8.52 -6.22
CA HIS A 294 16.37 8.64 -5.07
C HIS A 294 17.78 8.12 -5.42
N PRO A 295 18.85 8.95 -5.33
CA PRO A 295 20.16 8.63 -5.89
C PRO A 295 20.75 7.30 -5.40
N ARG A 296 20.63 7.01 -4.10
CA ARG A 296 21.15 5.77 -3.50
C ARG A 296 20.37 4.53 -3.90
N TRP A 297 19.09 4.68 -4.22
CA TRP A 297 18.20 3.55 -4.52
C TRP A 297 18.16 3.26 -6.00
N ARG A 298 18.35 4.27 -6.85
CA ARG A 298 18.49 4.11 -8.29
C ARG A 298 19.56 3.08 -8.67
N VAL A 299 20.67 3.03 -7.92
CA VAL A 299 21.73 2.03 -8.13
C VAL A 299 21.22 0.62 -7.86
N LEU A 300 20.51 0.41 -6.75
CA LEU A 300 19.92 -0.89 -6.39
C LEU A 300 18.88 -1.35 -7.42
N LEU A 301 18.07 -0.41 -7.92
CA LEU A 301 17.05 -0.71 -8.92
C LEU A 301 17.67 -1.05 -10.29
N ALA A 302 18.75 -0.35 -10.69
CA ALA A 302 19.49 -0.70 -11.90
C ALA A 302 20.15 -2.08 -11.79
N GLU A 303 20.70 -2.44 -10.62
CA GLU A 303 21.22 -3.77 -10.35
C GLU A 303 20.13 -4.85 -10.36
N LEU A 304 18.92 -4.53 -9.90
CA LEU A 304 17.76 -5.42 -9.99
C LEU A 304 17.36 -5.66 -11.45
N GLU A 305 17.25 -4.61 -12.25
CA GLU A 305 16.94 -4.69 -13.67
C GLU A 305 17.96 -5.55 -14.43
N LEU A 306 19.26 -5.37 -14.15
CA LEU A 306 20.32 -6.20 -14.72
C LEU A 306 20.18 -7.68 -14.32
N ARG A 307 19.84 -7.98 -13.07
CA ARG A 307 19.61 -9.37 -12.64
C ARG A 307 18.40 -10.01 -13.33
N LEU A 308 17.34 -9.23 -13.55
CA LEU A 308 16.16 -9.71 -14.26
C LEU A 308 16.47 -9.97 -15.74
N LEU A 309 17.28 -9.10 -16.37
CA LEU A 309 17.82 -9.31 -17.73
C LEU A 309 18.60 -10.64 -17.81
N GLU A 310 19.52 -10.89 -16.87
CA GLU A 310 20.35 -12.09 -16.87
C GLU A 310 19.56 -13.39 -16.63
N GLN A 311 18.44 -13.30 -15.91
CA GLN A 311 17.57 -14.45 -15.61
C GLN A 311 16.61 -14.81 -16.76
N GLY A 312 16.43 -13.90 -17.74
CA GLY A 312 15.40 -14.04 -18.77
C GLY A 312 13.98 -13.75 -18.26
N ASP A 313 13.84 -13.27 -17.02
CA ASP A 313 12.57 -13.02 -16.34
C ASP A 313 11.93 -11.67 -16.74
N LEU A 314 12.31 -11.09 -17.89
CA LEU A 314 11.72 -9.84 -18.38
C LEU A 314 10.57 -10.07 -19.34
N ASP A 315 10.64 -11.12 -20.16
CA ASP A 315 9.61 -11.41 -21.16
C ASP A 315 8.30 -11.84 -20.49
N ASP A 316 8.38 -12.49 -19.32
CA ASP A 316 7.21 -12.86 -18.50
C ASP A 316 6.60 -11.68 -17.70
N GLN A 317 7.22 -10.49 -17.73
CA GLN A 317 6.71 -9.32 -17.00
C GLN A 317 5.58 -8.59 -17.71
N GLU A 318 5.42 -8.79 -19.02
CA GLU A 318 4.31 -8.17 -19.76
C GLU A 318 2.95 -8.66 -19.27
N GLU A 319 2.89 -9.83 -18.63
CA GLU A 319 1.67 -10.35 -18.00
C GLU A 319 1.44 -9.82 -16.57
N GLY A 320 2.50 -9.37 -15.89
CA GLY A 320 2.42 -8.76 -14.55
C GLY A 320 1.98 -7.30 -14.66
N GLY A 321 0.93 -6.91 -13.94
CA GLY A 321 0.47 -5.52 -13.95
C GLY A 321 1.53 -4.55 -13.42
N ALA A 322 1.38 -3.24 -13.68
CA ALA A 322 2.28 -2.21 -13.16
C ALA A 322 2.50 -2.30 -11.63
N ASP A 323 1.51 -2.82 -10.89
CA ASP A 323 1.60 -3.08 -9.45
C ASP A 323 2.71 -4.09 -9.09
N ASP A 324 2.95 -5.12 -9.91
CA ASP A 324 3.98 -6.12 -9.61
C ASP A 324 5.39 -5.55 -9.75
N ALA A 325 5.64 -4.74 -10.79
CA ALA A 325 6.90 -4.03 -10.97
C ALA A 325 7.15 -3.03 -9.83
N ASP A 326 6.11 -2.28 -9.46
CA ASP A 326 6.10 -1.32 -8.36
C ASP A 326 6.42 -1.99 -7.00
N ARG A 327 5.77 -3.12 -6.71
CA ARG A 327 6.03 -3.93 -5.51
C ARG A 327 7.45 -4.46 -5.46
N ARG A 328 7.98 -4.91 -6.60
CA ARG A 328 9.33 -5.47 -6.72
C ARG A 328 10.40 -4.41 -6.47
N ASP A 329 10.25 -3.21 -7.04
CA ASP A 329 11.17 -2.09 -6.82
C ASP A 329 11.24 -1.72 -5.33
N VAL A 330 10.08 -1.55 -4.69
CA VAL A 330 10.00 -1.26 -3.26
C VAL A 330 10.61 -2.37 -2.44
N PHE A 331 10.30 -3.62 -2.77
CA PHE A 331 10.83 -4.78 -2.08
C PHE A 331 12.36 -4.82 -2.15
N GLU A 332 12.95 -4.54 -3.31
CA GLU A 332 14.40 -4.49 -3.49
C GLU A 332 15.04 -3.41 -2.61
N VAL A 333 14.47 -2.20 -2.58
CA VAL A 333 14.96 -1.10 -1.73
C VAL A 333 14.85 -1.49 -0.25
N LEU A 334 13.72 -2.07 0.17
CA LEU A 334 13.54 -2.53 1.55
C LEU A 334 14.54 -3.63 1.90
N ALA A 335 14.80 -4.59 1.00
CA ALA A 335 15.67 -5.74 1.27
C ALA A 335 17.15 -5.36 1.29
N ARG A 336 17.61 -4.52 0.35
CA ARG A 336 19.04 -4.26 0.12
C ARG A 336 19.52 -2.87 0.50
N GLY A 337 18.60 -1.90 0.63
CA GLY A 337 18.98 -0.54 0.99
C GLY A 337 19.65 -0.48 2.37
N GLU A 338 20.50 0.53 2.57
CA GLU A 338 21.11 0.76 3.87
C GLU A 338 20.18 1.62 4.74
N PRO A 339 19.66 1.09 5.87
CA PRO A 339 18.81 1.88 6.75
C PRO A 339 19.64 2.90 7.53
N ILE A 340 19.09 4.09 7.72
CA ILE A 340 19.66 5.11 8.61
C ILE A 340 19.13 4.92 10.04
N GLY A 341 19.95 5.23 11.04
CA GLY A 341 19.53 5.23 12.45
C GLY A 341 18.78 6.52 12.86
N ALA A 342 18.36 6.61 14.12
CA ALA A 342 17.66 7.79 14.67
C ALA A 342 18.37 9.12 14.37
N ASP A 343 19.67 9.21 14.63
CA ASP A 343 20.45 10.42 14.39
C ASP A 343 20.56 10.77 12.88
N GLY A 344 20.39 9.78 12.02
CA GLY A 344 20.32 9.98 10.57
C GLY A 344 19.02 10.67 10.15
N VAL A 345 17.90 10.40 10.83
CA VAL A 345 16.59 10.96 10.49
C VAL A 345 16.56 12.47 10.70
N GLY A 346 17.03 12.95 11.85
CA GLY A 346 17.12 14.40 12.12
C GLY A 346 18.04 15.11 11.11
N ARG A 347 19.23 14.56 10.84
CA ARG A 347 20.15 15.13 9.85
C ARG A 347 19.60 15.15 8.43
N ALA A 348 18.83 14.12 8.05
CA ALA A 348 18.17 14.10 6.76
C ALA A 348 17.16 15.25 6.64
N LEU A 349 16.38 15.49 7.70
CA LEU A 349 15.43 16.61 7.76
C LEU A 349 16.14 17.97 7.70
N ASP A 350 17.21 18.16 8.47
CA ASP A 350 17.97 19.42 8.47
C ASP A 350 18.56 19.74 7.10
N THR A 351 18.99 18.72 6.35
CA THR A 351 19.55 18.88 4.99
C THR A 351 18.48 19.14 3.93
N ALA A 352 17.23 18.82 4.23
CA ALA A 352 16.10 18.95 3.32
C ALA A 352 15.42 20.33 3.35
N ILE A 353 15.86 21.20 4.26
CA ILE A 353 15.45 22.60 4.32
C ILE A 353 16.40 23.37 3.41
N ASP A 354 15.85 23.97 2.35
CA ASP A 354 16.64 24.79 1.43
C ASP A 354 17.05 26.14 2.05
N GLU A 355 17.88 26.90 1.35
CA GLU A 355 18.30 28.25 1.79
C GLU A 355 17.11 29.24 1.89
N ASP A 356 16.00 28.97 1.18
CA ASP A 356 14.76 29.75 1.24
C ASP A 356 13.86 29.35 2.44
N GLY A 357 14.23 28.30 3.18
CA GLY A 357 13.43 27.73 4.27
C GLY A 357 12.27 26.82 3.82
N LYS A 358 12.20 26.44 2.54
CA LYS A 358 11.25 25.44 2.05
C LYS A 358 11.76 24.04 2.40
N LEU A 359 10.84 23.24 2.94
CA LEU A 359 11.10 21.85 3.24
C LEU A 359 10.61 20.98 2.07
N GLU A 360 11.52 20.19 1.48
CA GLU A 360 11.15 19.06 0.65
C GLU A 360 11.32 17.76 1.46
N PRO A 361 10.25 17.17 2.03
CA PRO A 361 10.37 16.03 2.95
C PRO A 361 11.23 14.90 2.37
N PRO A 362 12.40 14.59 2.96
CA PRO A 362 13.33 13.64 2.38
C PRO A 362 12.81 12.21 2.56
N LEU A 363 13.04 11.37 1.55
CA LEU A 363 12.78 9.94 1.67
C LEU A 363 13.94 9.23 2.34
N VAL A 364 13.64 8.47 3.39
CA VAL A 364 14.62 7.71 4.15
C VAL A 364 14.21 6.24 4.25
N LEU A 365 15.21 5.37 4.31
CA LEU A 365 15.03 3.97 4.68
C LEU A 365 15.43 3.83 6.15
N VAL A 366 14.53 3.34 7.00
CA VAL A 366 14.80 3.11 8.42
C VAL A 366 14.47 1.67 8.80
N ALA A 367 15.17 1.16 9.81
CA ALA A 367 14.95 -0.16 10.36
C ALA A 367 14.89 -0.08 11.89
N GLY A 368 14.02 -0.89 12.51
CA GLY A 368 13.87 -0.87 13.96
C GLY A 368 12.71 -1.72 14.46
N GLU A 369 12.43 -1.59 15.75
CA GLU A 369 11.23 -2.16 16.37
C GLU A 369 10.12 -1.12 16.34
N LEU A 370 9.00 -1.46 15.73
CA LEU A 370 7.81 -0.63 15.63
C LEU A 370 6.81 -1.10 16.70
N ASP A 371 6.50 -0.22 17.65
CA ASP A 371 5.49 -0.41 18.70
C ASP A 371 4.17 0.24 18.24
N LEU A 372 3.08 -0.51 18.32
CA LEU A 372 1.73 -0.10 17.94
C LEU A 372 0.91 0.12 19.23
N PRO A 373 0.98 1.31 19.85
CA PRO A 373 0.21 1.59 21.06
C PRO A 373 -1.29 1.49 20.76
N PHE A 374 -2.04 1.03 21.75
CA PHE A 374 -3.51 1.01 21.67
C PHE A 374 -4.09 2.38 22.01
N ASP A 375 -5.27 2.63 21.48
CA ASP A 375 -6.06 3.79 21.88
C ASP A 375 -6.40 3.72 23.37
N GLU A 376 -6.19 4.83 24.08
CA GLU A 376 -6.30 4.90 25.53
C GLU A 376 -7.74 4.67 26.01
N LEU A 377 -8.72 5.15 25.22
CA LEU A 377 -10.14 4.99 25.53
C LEU A 377 -10.59 3.55 25.26
N GLU A 378 -10.16 2.97 24.15
CA GLU A 378 -10.44 1.55 23.87
C GLU A 378 -9.77 0.64 24.91
N THR A 379 -8.58 0.98 25.38
CA THR A 379 -7.90 0.30 26.49
C THR A 379 -8.72 0.36 27.78
N LEU A 380 -9.28 1.53 28.11
CA LEU A 380 -10.16 1.69 29.27
C LEU A 380 -11.42 0.82 29.16
N LYS A 381 -12.07 0.80 28.00
CA LYS A 381 -13.27 -0.04 27.73
C LYS A 381 -12.95 -1.53 27.85
N ALA A 382 -11.85 -1.98 27.24
CA ALA A 382 -11.40 -3.36 27.33
C ALA A 382 -11.08 -3.75 28.79
N THR A 383 -10.40 -2.87 29.52
CA THR A 383 -10.12 -3.07 30.95
C THR A 383 -11.41 -3.18 31.77
N ALA A 384 -12.34 -2.24 31.61
CA ALA A 384 -13.62 -2.24 32.32
C ALA A 384 -14.43 -3.52 32.03
N THR A 385 -14.44 -3.96 30.77
CA THR A 385 -15.09 -5.21 30.35
C THR A 385 -14.44 -6.43 31.01
N ALA A 386 -13.12 -6.51 31.00
CA ALA A 386 -12.37 -7.63 31.57
C ALA A 386 -12.50 -7.72 33.09
N VAL A 387 -12.61 -6.58 33.81
CA VAL A 387 -12.72 -6.57 35.27
C VAL A 387 -14.16 -6.72 35.78
N SER A 388 -15.17 -6.48 34.94
CA SER A 388 -16.59 -6.47 35.31
C SER A 388 -17.07 -7.73 36.06
N PRO A 389 -16.72 -8.97 35.62
CA PRO A 389 -17.14 -10.19 36.33
C PRO A 389 -16.63 -10.30 37.77
N PHE A 390 -15.57 -9.56 38.12
CA PHE A 390 -14.94 -9.60 39.43
C PHE A 390 -15.43 -8.50 40.38
N ALA A 391 -16.27 -7.57 39.92
CA ALA A 391 -16.74 -6.45 40.73
C ALA A 391 -17.76 -6.86 41.81
N GLN A 392 -18.47 -7.99 41.64
CA GLN A 392 -19.57 -8.39 42.53
C GLN A 392 -19.13 -8.68 43.98
N GLY A 393 -17.86 -9.04 44.20
CA GLY A 393 -17.31 -9.35 45.53
C GLY A 393 -16.34 -8.31 46.10
N ASP A 394 -16.07 -7.22 45.37
CA ASP A 394 -15.07 -6.22 45.73
C ASP A 394 -15.66 -4.81 45.64
N LYS A 395 -15.99 -4.23 46.80
CA LYS A 395 -16.63 -2.91 46.90
C LYS A 395 -15.78 -1.82 46.24
N ARG A 396 -14.46 -1.84 46.43
CA ARG A 396 -13.55 -0.80 45.89
C ARG A 396 -13.48 -0.90 44.37
N LEU A 397 -13.38 -2.11 43.82
CA LEU A 397 -13.40 -2.29 42.38
C LEU A 397 -14.75 -1.85 41.79
N LYS A 398 -15.86 -2.24 42.42
CA LYS A 398 -17.20 -1.87 41.96
C LYS A 398 -17.38 -0.36 41.89
N GLU A 399 -17.04 0.37 42.94
CA GLU A 399 -17.12 1.84 42.96
C GLU A 399 -16.26 2.47 41.86
N THR A 400 -15.06 1.94 41.62
CA THR A 400 -14.17 2.42 40.54
C THR A 400 -14.76 2.14 39.17
N LEU A 401 -15.35 0.95 38.96
CA LEU A 401 -15.99 0.55 37.72
C LEU A 401 -17.25 1.36 37.42
N ASP A 402 -18.04 1.68 38.45
CA ASP A 402 -19.23 2.53 38.32
C ASP A 402 -18.82 3.94 37.86
N VAL A 403 -17.78 4.54 38.46
CA VAL A 403 -17.23 5.84 38.02
C VAL A 403 -16.76 5.79 36.57
N VAL A 404 -16.03 4.74 36.17
CA VAL A 404 -15.59 4.57 34.78
C VAL A 404 -16.78 4.43 33.83
N THR A 405 -17.81 3.69 34.22
CA THR A 405 -19.01 3.50 33.39
C THR A 405 -19.77 4.81 33.20
N GLU A 406 -19.91 5.64 34.25
CA GLU A 406 -20.50 6.97 34.11
C GLU A 406 -19.64 7.91 33.26
N LEU A 407 -18.31 7.86 33.40
CA LEU A 407 -17.39 8.63 32.55
C LEU A 407 -17.50 8.22 31.08
N LEU A 408 -17.56 6.92 30.77
CA LEU A 408 -17.68 6.40 29.41
C LEU A 408 -19.00 6.79 28.72
N ARG A 409 -20.04 7.13 29.50
CA ARG A 409 -21.31 7.67 28.97
C ARG A 409 -21.25 9.17 28.64
N THR A 410 -20.26 9.88 29.16
CA THR A 410 -20.13 11.31 28.92
C THR A 410 -19.63 11.55 27.49
N PRO A 411 -20.32 12.36 26.67
CA PRO A 411 -19.83 12.71 25.34
C PRO A 411 -18.46 13.43 25.45
N TYR A 412 -17.63 13.35 24.40
CA TYR A 412 -16.30 14.00 24.29
C TYR A 412 -15.09 13.31 24.95
N MET A 413 -15.22 12.07 25.45
CA MET A 413 -14.07 11.32 25.97
C MET A 413 -12.96 11.04 24.93
N ALA A 414 -13.25 11.19 23.64
CA ALA A 414 -12.28 11.00 22.55
C ALA A 414 -11.05 11.95 22.63
N GLY A 415 -11.16 13.09 23.32
CA GLY A 415 -10.03 14.02 23.54
C GLY A 415 -9.30 13.82 24.87
N ALA A 416 -9.77 12.93 25.75
CA ALA A 416 -9.34 12.84 27.14
C ALA A 416 -8.41 11.63 27.40
N GLY A 417 -7.45 11.38 26.50
CA GLY A 417 -6.55 10.22 26.58
C GLY A 417 -5.87 10.05 27.93
N GLY A 418 -5.29 11.13 28.48
CA GLY A 418 -4.62 11.07 29.79
C GLY A 418 -5.56 10.75 30.97
N LEU A 419 -6.84 11.14 30.89
CA LEU A 419 -7.84 10.73 31.88
C LEU A 419 -8.17 9.24 31.74
N ALA A 420 -8.30 8.74 30.50
CA ALA A 420 -8.56 7.34 30.23
C ALA A 420 -7.42 6.44 30.73
N GLU A 421 -6.16 6.83 30.54
CA GLU A 421 -4.98 6.15 31.10
C GLU A 421 -5.01 6.14 32.64
N THR A 422 -5.32 7.29 33.25
CA THR A 422 -5.41 7.42 34.71
C THR A 422 -6.48 6.48 35.28
N MET A 423 -7.66 6.42 34.66
CA MET A 423 -8.75 5.55 35.09
C MET A 423 -8.46 4.07 34.83
N THR A 424 -7.76 3.75 33.73
CA THR A 424 -7.27 2.40 33.46
C THR A 424 -6.32 1.94 34.57
N GLY A 425 -5.36 2.80 34.97
CA GLY A 425 -4.46 2.53 36.09
C GLY A 425 -5.22 2.30 37.41
N ARG A 426 -6.21 3.13 37.72
CA ARG A 426 -7.05 2.95 38.93
C ARG A 426 -7.84 1.65 38.94
N LEU A 427 -8.39 1.23 37.79
CA LEU A 427 -9.06 -0.07 37.68
C LEU A 427 -8.11 -1.23 37.91
N LYS A 428 -6.91 -1.18 37.31
CA LYS A 428 -5.88 -2.22 37.49
C LYS A 428 -5.38 -2.28 38.94
N GLU A 429 -5.18 -1.13 39.58
CA GLU A 429 -4.79 -1.06 40.99
C GLU A 429 -5.88 -1.62 41.91
N ALA A 430 -7.14 -1.21 41.70
CA ALA A 430 -8.28 -1.74 42.45
C ALA A 430 -8.45 -3.25 42.24
N PHE A 431 -8.18 -3.75 41.03
CA PHE A 431 -8.15 -5.19 40.75
C PHE A 431 -7.05 -5.90 41.55
N GLY A 432 -5.81 -5.40 41.49
CA GLY A 432 -4.66 -6.01 42.16
C GLY A 432 -4.70 -5.96 43.69
N ALA A 433 -5.42 -5.02 44.28
CA ALA A 433 -5.58 -4.93 45.74
C ALA A 433 -6.49 -6.02 46.33
N GLY A 434 -7.34 -6.66 45.51
CA GLY A 434 -8.25 -7.71 45.95
C GLY A 434 -7.60 -9.10 46.02
N LYS A 435 -8.07 -9.96 46.93
CA LYS A 435 -7.65 -11.38 46.97
C LYS A 435 -8.35 -12.14 45.83
N ARG A 436 -7.68 -12.27 44.68
CA ARG A 436 -8.27 -12.87 43.47
C ARG A 436 -7.54 -14.13 43.03
N PRO A 437 -8.25 -15.07 42.39
CA PRO A 437 -7.62 -16.26 41.83
C PRO A 437 -6.80 -15.95 40.56
N LEU A 438 -7.07 -14.82 39.88
CA LEU A 438 -6.38 -14.43 38.66
C LEU A 438 -5.25 -13.43 38.99
N PRO A 439 -4.01 -13.69 38.57
CA PRO A 439 -2.91 -12.75 38.74
C PRO A 439 -3.07 -11.51 37.82
N PRO A 440 -2.61 -10.31 38.23
CA PRO A 440 -2.73 -9.09 37.42
C PRO A 440 -2.15 -9.22 36.01
N GLU A 441 -1.07 -9.98 35.83
CA GLU A 441 -0.42 -10.18 34.54
C GLU A 441 -1.32 -10.94 33.54
N ALA A 442 -2.17 -11.85 34.04
CA ALA A 442 -3.13 -12.56 33.20
C ALA A 442 -4.29 -11.66 32.74
N LEU A 443 -4.67 -10.67 33.57
CA LEU A 443 -5.63 -9.64 33.18
C LEU A 443 -5.05 -8.77 32.05
N ASP A 444 -3.80 -8.32 32.20
CA ASP A 444 -3.12 -7.51 31.18
C ASP A 444 -2.99 -8.28 29.86
N ALA A 445 -2.59 -9.55 29.90
CA ALA A 445 -2.52 -10.39 28.71
C ALA A 445 -3.89 -10.59 28.03
N HIS A 446 -4.97 -10.65 28.82
CA HIS A 446 -6.33 -10.75 28.28
C HIS A 446 -6.77 -9.44 27.60
N ILE A 447 -6.50 -8.30 28.24
CA ILE A 447 -6.79 -6.97 27.69
C ILE A 447 -6.01 -6.75 26.37
N ASP A 448 -4.70 -7.03 26.37
CA ASP A 448 -3.86 -6.89 25.18
C ASP A 448 -4.37 -7.77 24.02
N ARG A 449 -4.84 -8.99 24.32
CA ARG A 449 -5.45 -9.86 23.30
C ARG A 449 -6.74 -9.26 22.74
N MET A 450 -7.64 -8.78 23.59
CA MET A 450 -8.89 -8.14 23.15
C MET A 450 -8.61 -6.94 22.24
N LEU A 451 -7.64 -6.10 22.60
CA LEU A 451 -7.27 -4.90 21.83
C LEU A 451 -6.61 -5.25 20.49
N LEU A 452 -5.76 -6.28 20.45
CA LEU A 452 -5.16 -6.78 19.21
C LEU A 452 -6.21 -7.35 18.26
N GLU A 453 -7.14 -8.16 18.77
CA GLU A 453 -8.22 -8.76 17.99
C GLU A 453 -9.13 -7.68 17.37
N GLN A 454 -9.40 -6.62 18.12
CA GLN A 454 -10.18 -5.47 17.65
C GLN A 454 -9.36 -4.46 16.82
N ARG A 455 -8.04 -4.64 16.73
CA ARG A 455 -7.09 -3.71 16.08
C ARG A 455 -7.28 -2.27 16.59
N ALA A 456 -7.45 -2.15 17.90
CA ALA A 456 -7.72 -0.90 18.61
C ALA A 456 -6.47 -0.02 18.76
N TYR A 457 -5.71 0.16 17.67
CA TYR A 457 -4.52 0.99 17.65
C TYR A 457 -4.85 2.47 17.87
N GLN A 458 -3.90 3.21 18.41
CA GLN A 458 -3.99 4.66 18.58
C GLN A 458 -4.11 5.34 17.20
N LYS A 459 -5.13 6.18 17.02
CA LYS A 459 -5.38 6.89 15.75
C LYS A 459 -5.29 8.39 15.94
N ARG A 460 -4.77 9.09 14.93
CA ARG A 460 -4.65 10.56 14.89
C ARG A 460 -5.10 11.10 13.54
N ALA A 461 -5.65 12.32 13.55
CA ALA A 461 -6.01 13.05 12.34
C ALA A 461 -4.85 13.99 11.97
N VAL A 462 -3.94 13.51 11.13
CA VAL A 462 -2.75 14.25 10.66
C VAL A 462 -2.68 14.18 9.14
N TYR A 463 -1.99 15.12 8.48
CA TYR A 463 -1.91 15.19 7.02
C TYR A 463 -3.30 15.16 6.32
N GLY A 464 -4.32 15.74 6.96
CA GLY A 464 -5.71 15.78 6.45
C GLY A 464 -6.44 14.44 6.40
N LYS A 465 -5.90 13.36 6.98
CA LYS A 465 -6.50 12.02 6.99
C LYS A 465 -6.35 11.36 8.36
N ARG A 466 -6.94 10.17 8.53
CA ARG A 466 -6.73 9.34 9.72
C ARG A 466 -5.53 8.41 9.53
N TRP A 467 -4.65 8.41 10.51
CA TRP A 467 -3.44 7.61 10.55
C TRP A 467 -3.38 6.82 11.87
N ILE A 468 -2.82 5.62 11.81
CA ILE A 468 -2.41 4.86 12.99
C ILE A 468 -1.08 5.45 13.46
N ARG A 469 -1.04 5.83 14.73
CA ARG A 469 0.19 6.29 15.38
C ARG A 469 0.96 5.08 15.90
N ALA A 470 2.22 5.00 15.53
CA ALA A 470 3.17 4.00 15.97
C ALA A 470 4.45 4.69 16.49
N LEU A 471 5.29 3.93 17.16
CA LEU A 471 6.56 4.41 17.72
C LEU A 471 7.69 3.52 17.21
N LEU A 472 8.62 4.09 16.45
CA LEU A 472 9.79 3.38 15.95
C LEU A 472 10.96 3.58 16.91
N ALA A 473 11.57 2.48 17.33
CA ALA A 473 12.85 2.46 18.01
C ALA A 473 13.95 1.99 17.02
N PRO A 474 14.60 2.92 16.29
CA PRO A 474 15.73 2.59 15.42
C PRO A 474 17.01 2.43 16.28
N GLY A 475 17.06 1.37 17.08
CA GLY A 475 18.14 1.09 18.05
C GLY A 475 17.80 1.51 19.48
N SER A 476 18.80 1.91 20.27
CA SER A 476 18.68 2.22 21.71
C SER A 476 18.30 3.68 22.02
N HIS A 477 17.82 4.43 21.04
CA HIS A 477 17.56 5.88 21.15
C HIS A 477 16.08 6.20 21.42
N SER A 478 15.78 7.49 21.52
CA SER A 478 14.42 8.02 21.62
C SER A 478 13.51 7.50 20.51
N GLN A 479 12.28 7.13 20.86
CA GLN A 479 11.29 6.66 19.91
C GLN A 479 10.86 7.81 18.98
N VAL A 480 10.79 7.50 17.68
CA VAL A 480 10.32 8.44 16.65
C VAL A 480 8.87 8.10 16.31
N PRO A 481 7.93 9.07 16.34
CA PRO A 481 6.55 8.83 15.96
C PRO A 481 6.47 8.48 14.46
N VAL A 482 5.69 7.45 14.17
CA VAL A 482 5.45 6.95 12.82
C VAL A 482 3.96 6.94 12.54
N TYR A 483 3.58 7.52 11.41
CA TYR A 483 2.20 7.55 10.94
C TYR A 483 2.02 6.54 9.81
N ILE A 484 1.17 5.55 10.07
CA ILE A 484 0.79 4.49 9.12
C ILE A 484 -0.64 4.75 8.63
N PRO A 485 -0.95 4.65 7.33
CA PRO A 485 -2.32 4.87 6.85
C PRO A 485 -3.34 3.98 7.56
N GLU A 486 -4.51 4.53 7.95
CA GLU A 486 -5.56 3.73 8.63
C GLU A 486 -6.04 2.55 7.77
N ALA A 487 -5.98 2.66 6.44
CA ALA A 487 -6.32 1.58 5.53
C ALA A 487 -5.52 0.29 5.79
N LEU A 488 -4.31 0.41 6.35
CA LEU A 488 -3.48 -0.75 6.71
C LEU A 488 -3.86 -1.43 8.01
N ALA A 489 -4.83 -0.89 8.75
CA ALA A 489 -5.23 -1.47 10.02
C ALA A 489 -5.50 -2.96 9.91
N GLY A 490 -6.13 -3.43 8.82
CA GLY A 490 -6.48 -4.84 8.56
C GLY A 490 -5.33 -5.73 8.07
N ASP A 491 -4.30 -5.16 7.46
CA ASP A 491 -3.17 -5.91 6.87
C ASP A 491 -1.99 -6.04 7.85
N LEU A 492 -1.94 -5.19 8.88
CA LEU A 492 -0.94 -5.29 9.93
C LEU A 492 -1.06 -6.66 10.62
N PRO A 493 0.07 -7.30 10.96
CA PRO A 493 0.02 -8.55 11.69
C PRO A 493 -0.42 -8.28 13.15
N MET A 494 -1.06 -9.26 13.80
CA MET A 494 -1.58 -9.14 15.17
C MET A 494 -0.45 -9.22 16.23
N PHE A 495 0.53 -8.33 16.13
CA PHE A 495 1.58 -8.13 17.12
C PHE A 495 1.59 -6.67 17.54
N ARG A 496 1.82 -6.44 18.83
CA ARG A 496 2.01 -5.09 19.37
C ARG A 496 3.36 -4.49 18.94
N ARG A 497 4.38 -5.34 18.84
CA ARG A 497 5.76 -4.96 18.46
C ARG A 497 6.22 -5.81 17.31
N ILE A 498 6.71 -5.16 16.26
CA ILE A 498 7.23 -5.84 15.06
C ILE A 498 8.56 -5.22 14.64
N LYS A 499 9.51 -6.08 14.26
CA LYS A 499 10.71 -5.62 13.56
C LYS A 499 10.33 -5.25 12.13
N VAL A 500 10.76 -4.08 11.69
CA VAL A 500 10.39 -3.54 10.39
C VAL A 500 11.57 -2.91 9.68
N ARG A 501 11.43 -2.84 8.36
CA ARG A 501 12.17 -1.94 7.47
C ARG A 501 11.14 -1.14 6.72
N MET A 502 11.30 0.18 6.66
CA MET A 502 10.30 1.05 6.03
C MET A 502 10.96 2.17 5.24
N ILE A 503 10.34 2.52 4.12
CA ILE A 503 10.59 3.78 3.42
C ILE A 503 9.62 4.80 4.01
N ALA A 504 10.12 5.93 4.46
CA ALA A 504 9.31 6.98 5.06
C ALA A 504 9.73 8.37 4.54
N GLU A 505 8.76 9.27 4.47
CA GLU A 505 9.03 10.72 4.40
C GLU A 505 9.32 11.20 5.83
N VAL A 506 10.41 11.95 6.01
CA VAL A 506 10.68 12.64 7.26
C VAL A 506 9.98 13.99 7.23
N ASP A 507 9.16 14.25 8.23
CA ASP A 507 8.42 15.51 8.37
C ASP A 507 8.71 16.15 9.73
N LEU A 508 8.26 17.39 9.89
CA LEU A 508 8.26 18.08 11.17
C LEU A 508 7.30 17.41 12.15
N LYS A 509 7.38 17.84 13.41
CA LYS A 509 6.46 17.42 14.46
C LYS A 509 5.02 17.84 14.14
N GLU A 510 4.13 16.85 14.00
CA GLU A 510 2.70 17.06 13.68
C GLU A 510 1.80 17.17 14.92
N ASP A 511 2.16 16.51 16.02
CA ASP A 511 1.37 16.51 17.27
C ASP A 511 2.19 17.11 18.41
N GLN A 512 1.66 18.17 19.03
CA GLN A 512 2.30 18.89 20.13
C GLN A 512 2.69 18.00 21.32
N SER A 513 1.98 16.88 21.53
CA SER A 513 2.25 15.93 22.61
C SER A 513 3.46 15.04 22.36
N GLU A 514 4.01 15.06 21.15
CA GLU A 514 5.15 14.22 20.77
C GLU A 514 6.47 14.75 21.35
N SER A 515 7.30 13.85 21.85
CA SER A 515 8.62 14.21 22.39
C SER A 515 9.66 14.45 21.30
N SER A 516 9.51 13.80 20.14
CA SER A 516 10.39 13.97 18.98
C SER A 516 10.11 15.28 18.25
N GLY A 517 11.17 15.94 17.75
CA GLY A 517 11.06 17.13 16.91
C GLY A 517 10.66 16.83 15.46
N HIS A 518 10.57 15.55 15.08
CA HIS A 518 10.26 15.09 13.73
C HIS A 518 9.38 13.84 13.78
N ALA A 519 8.65 13.60 12.69
CA ALA A 519 7.79 12.44 12.50
C ALA A 519 8.12 11.71 11.19
N LEU A 520 7.74 10.43 11.13
CA LEU A 520 7.89 9.62 9.92
C LEU A 520 6.51 9.32 9.34
N LYS A 521 6.31 9.63 8.07
CA LYS A 521 5.13 9.26 7.32
C LYS A 521 5.47 8.06 6.44
N VAL A 522 4.79 6.93 6.63
CA VAL A 522 5.17 5.67 5.96
C VAL A 522 4.79 5.71 4.47
N MET A 523 5.76 5.43 3.62
CA MET A 523 5.59 5.25 2.17
C MET A 523 5.65 3.77 1.77
N ALA A 524 6.41 2.96 2.50
CA ALA A 524 6.42 1.51 2.34
C ALA A 524 6.79 0.82 3.65
N LEU A 525 6.18 -0.34 3.93
CA LEU A 525 6.39 -1.08 5.17
C LEU A 525 6.68 -2.55 4.87
N GLY A 526 7.86 -3.01 5.30
CA GLY A 526 8.25 -4.41 5.30
C GLY A 526 8.41 -4.92 6.73
N ARG A 527 7.84 -6.09 7.02
CA ARG A 527 8.10 -6.84 8.27
C ARG A 527 9.39 -7.62 8.15
N VAL A 528 10.22 -7.59 9.19
CA VAL A 528 11.44 -8.38 9.28
C VAL A 528 11.22 -9.58 10.20
N THR A 529 11.61 -10.77 9.73
CA THR A 529 11.68 -11.99 10.54
C THR A 529 13.08 -12.59 10.41
N PRO A 530 13.67 -13.15 11.49
CA PRO A 530 14.93 -13.86 11.37
C PRO A 530 14.76 -15.06 10.42
N ALA A 531 15.74 -15.31 9.55
CA ALA A 531 15.82 -16.58 8.85
C ALA A 531 16.13 -17.68 9.89
N GLY A 532 15.29 -18.72 9.91
CA GLY A 532 15.39 -19.85 10.83
C GLY A 532 16.61 -20.74 10.60
#